data_AF-A0A940F2Z3-F1
#
_entry.id   AF-A0A940F2Z3-F1
#
_cell.length_a   1.000
_cell.length_b   1.000
_cell.length_c   1.000
_cell.angle_alpha   90.00
_cell.angle_beta   90.00
_cell.angle_gamma   90.00
#
_symmetry.space_group_name_H-M   'P 1'
#
loop_
_entity.id
_entity.type
_entity.pdbx_description
1 polymer ?
#
loop_
_entity_poly.entity_id
_entity_poly.type
_entity_poly.pdbx_seq_one_letter_code
_entity_poly.pdbx_strand_id
1 'polypeptide(L)' 'AAMMMQLGAEGVFVGSGIFKSGNPAQRAEAIVKATTFHDDPDVVAKVSRGLGEAMVGINVEDIPQPHRLAERGW' A
#
# COMPACT_ATOMS: atom_id res chain seq x y z
N ALA A 1 2.52 -3.69 -0.36
CA ALA A 1 2.65 -4.50 -1.58
C ALA A 1 3.23 -5.87 -1.25
N ALA A 2 4.50 -5.96 -0.82
CA ALA A 2 5.17 -7.22 -0.46
C ALA A 2 4.34 -8.14 0.46
N MET A 3 3.74 -7.60 1.53
CA MET A 3 2.88 -8.37 2.45
C MET A 3 1.72 -9.08 1.72
N MET A 4 1.07 -8.44 0.75
CA MET A 4 -0.06 -9.06 0.04
C MET A 4 0.42 -10.25 -0.81
N MET A 5 1.59 -10.13 -1.44
CA MET A 5 2.21 -11.22 -2.18
C MET A 5 2.57 -12.39 -1.25
N GLN A 6 3.15 -12.10 -0.07
CA GLN A 6 3.48 -13.12 0.94
C GLN A 6 2.25 -13.85 1.48
N LEU A 7 1.08 -13.20 1.49
CA LEU A 7 -0.21 -13.83 1.85
C LEU A 7 -0.82 -14.65 0.70
N GLY A 8 -0.15 -14.76 -0.45
CA GLY A 8 -0.58 -15.57 -1.59
C GLY A 8 -1.35 -14.81 -2.67
N ALA A 9 -1.34 -13.47 -2.66
CA ALA A 9 -1.92 -12.71 -3.77
C ALA A 9 -1.09 -12.88 -5.05
N GLU A 10 -1.77 -13.03 -6.19
CA GLU A 10 -1.12 -13.09 -7.52
C GLU A 10 -0.67 -11.70 -8.01
N GLY A 11 -1.21 -10.62 -7.42
CA GLY A 11 -0.88 -9.25 -7.76
C GLY A 11 -1.53 -8.24 -6.80
N VAL A 12 -1.16 -6.96 -6.94
CA VAL A 12 -1.65 -5.87 -6.08
C VAL A 12 -2.11 -4.69 -6.95
N PHE A 13 -3.33 -4.21 -6.70
CA PHE A 13 -3.83 -2.97 -7.27
C PHE A 13 -3.56 -1.77 -6.35
N VAL A 14 -3.01 -0.69 -6.91
CA VAL A 14 -2.75 0.54 -6.14
C VAL A 14 -3.14 1.77 -6.95
N GLY A 15 -4.08 2.57 -6.43
CA GLY A 15 -4.48 3.85 -7.01
C GLY A 15 -4.03 5.04 -6.16
N SER A 16 -4.84 5.38 -5.15
CA SER A 16 -4.60 6.51 -4.24
C SER A 16 -3.23 6.46 -3.56
N GLY A 17 -2.76 5.27 -3.21
CA GLY A 17 -1.45 5.07 -2.59
C GLY A 17 -0.28 5.60 -3.41
N ILE A 18 -0.40 5.66 -4.74
CA ILE A 18 0.60 6.25 -5.64
C ILE A 18 0.28 7.72 -5.90
N PHE A 19 -0.92 8.00 -6.43
CA PHE A 19 -1.24 9.32 -6.99
C PHE A 19 -1.56 10.40 -5.95
N LYS A 20 -1.87 10.02 -4.71
CA LYS A 20 -2.07 10.96 -3.60
C LYS A 20 -0.87 10.99 -2.63
N SER A 21 0.29 10.52 -3.06
CA SER A 21 1.54 10.58 -2.28
C SER A 21 2.38 11.80 -2.64
N GLY A 22 3.36 12.14 -1.80
CA GLY A 22 4.27 13.26 -2.06
C GLY A 22 5.18 13.09 -3.29
N ASN A 23 5.49 11.85 -3.69
CA ASN A 23 6.25 11.56 -4.91
C ASN A 23 5.70 10.31 -5.62
N PRO A 24 4.71 10.47 -6.51
CA PRO A 24 4.04 9.35 -7.17
C PRO A 24 4.97 8.46 -8.00
N ALA A 25 5.92 9.03 -8.73
CA ALA A 25 6.81 8.26 -9.60
C ALA A 25 7.73 7.33 -8.79
N GLN A 26 8.40 7.88 -7.78
CA GLN A 26 9.28 7.12 -6.90
C GLN A 26 8.51 6.05 -6.12
N ARG A 27 7.28 6.37 -5.68
CA ARG A 27 6.43 5.42 -4.96
C ARG A 27 5.92 4.30 -5.88
N ALA A 28 5.55 4.59 -7.12
CA ALA A 28 5.18 3.58 -8.10
C ALA A 28 6.34 2.59 -8.34
N GLU A 29 7.56 3.11 -8.54
CA GLU A 29 8.75 2.28 -8.72
C GLU A 29 9.02 1.38 -7.50
N ALA A 30 8.91 1.94 -6.30
CA ALA A 30 9.08 1.19 -5.06
C ALA A 30 8.02 0.08 -4.89
N ILE A 31 6.76 0.36 -5.25
CA ILE A 31 5.67 -0.63 -5.19
C ILE A 31 5.93 -1.77 -6.18
N VAL A 32 6.33 -1.46 -7.42
CA VAL A 32 6.67 -2.49 -8.42
C VAL A 32 7.79 -3.38 -7.89
N LYS A 33 8.90 -2.79 -7.42
CA LYS A 33 10.03 -3.55 -6.87
C LYS A 33 9.64 -4.37 -5.64
N ALA A 34 8.85 -3.82 -4.73
CA ALA A 34 8.39 -4.53 -3.54
C ALA A 34 7.41 -5.67 -3.86
N THR A 35 6.67 -5.61 -4.97
CA THR A 35 5.84 -6.72 -5.46
C THR A 35 6.70 -7.80 -6.10
N THR A 36 7.67 -7.42 -6.95
CA THR A 36 8.57 -8.35 -7.64
C THR A 36 9.47 -9.12 -6.68
N PHE A 37 10.09 -8.43 -5.71
CA PHE A 37 11.05 -9.00 -4.77
C PHE A 37 10.47 -9.09 -3.36
N HIS A 38 9.22 -9.53 -3.26
CA HIS A 38 8.47 -9.54 -1.99
C HIS A 38 9.05 -10.48 -0.93
N ASP A 39 9.88 -11.44 -1.33
CA ASP A 39 10.57 -12.43 -0.50
C ASP A 39 12.01 -12.04 -0.13
N ASP A 40 12.54 -10.94 -0.70
CA ASP A 40 13.86 -10.40 -0.38
C ASP A 40 13.72 -9.22 0.62
N PRO A 41 13.99 -9.44 1.92
CA PRO A 41 13.82 -8.40 2.94
C PRO A 41 14.78 -7.22 2.75
N ASP A 42 15.97 -7.43 2.16
CA ASP A 42 16.95 -6.37 1.94
C ASP A 42 16.50 -5.44 0.81
N VAL A 43 15.95 -6.00 -0.27
CA VAL A 43 15.35 -5.20 -1.36
C VAL A 43 14.14 -4.43 -0.84
N VAL A 44 13.23 -5.07 -0.10
CA VAL A 44 12.04 -4.42 0.47
C VAL A 44 12.44 -3.26 1.40
N ALA A 45 13.44 -3.48 2.26
CA ALA A 45 13.94 -2.44 3.15
C ALA A 45 14.58 -1.28 2.37
N LYS A 46 15.33 -1.57 1.30
CA LYS A 46 15.98 -0.56 0.47
C LYS A 46 14.98 0.30 -0.28
N VAL A 47 13.97 -0.29 -0.93
CA VAL A 47 12.99 0.44 -1.74
C VAL A 47 11.98 1.22 -0.91
N SER A 48 11.83 0.89 0.37
CA SER A 48 10.93 1.59 1.30
C SER A 48 11.51 2.93 1.81
N ARG A 49 12.79 3.22 1.54
CA ARG A 49 13.46 4.42 2.03
C ARG A 49 13.16 5.64 1.17
N GLY A 50 13.02 6.80 1.82
CA GLY A 50 12.97 8.09 1.14
C GLY A 50 11.77 8.30 0.22
N LEU A 51 10.65 7.59 0.44
CA LEU A 51 9.44 7.66 -0.39
C LEU A 51 8.53 8.87 -0.11
N GLY A 52 8.98 9.78 0.77
CA GLY A 52 8.19 10.90 1.26
C GLY A 52 6.93 10.46 2.01
N GLU A 53 6.01 11.41 2.19
CA GLU A 53 4.76 11.16 2.90
C GLU A 53 3.85 10.17 2.15
N ALA A 54 3.32 9.21 2.91
CA ALA A 54 2.29 8.32 2.43
C ALA A 54 0.95 9.05 2.31
N MET A 55 0.03 8.47 1.53
CA MET A 55 -1.35 8.97 1.53
C MET A 55 -1.94 8.92 2.94
N VAL A 56 -2.74 9.92 3.30
CA VAL A 56 -3.49 9.91 4.55
C VAL A 56 -4.66 8.94 4.42
N GLY A 57 -4.75 7.98 5.34
CA GLY A 57 -5.88 7.07 5.45
C GLY A 57 -7.08 7.74 6.12
N ILE A 58 -8.27 7.18 5.92
CA ILE A 58 -9.48 7.57 6.66
C ILE A 58 -9.75 6.47 7.67
N ASN A 59 -9.94 6.82 8.95
CA ASN A 59 -10.28 5.81 9.96
C ASN A 59 -11.72 5.33 9.74
N VAL A 60 -11.98 4.05 10.04
CA VAL A 60 -13.31 3.47 9.88
C VAL A 60 -14.39 4.19 10.71
N GLU A 61 -14.00 4.74 11.86
CA GLU A 61 -14.88 5.53 12.74
C GLU A 61 -15.39 6.80 12.05
N ASP A 62 -14.56 7.42 11.21
CA ASP A 62 -14.86 8.64 10.46
C ASP A 62 -15.72 8.38 9.21
N ILE A 63 -15.86 7.11 8.79
CA ILE A 63 -16.67 6.72 7.63
C ILE A 63 -18.14 6.59 8.08
N PRO A 64 -19.11 7.29 7.44
CA PRO A 64 -20.52 7.11 7.74
C PRO A 64 -20.96 5.65 7.53
N GLN A 65 -21.84 5.12 8.41
CA GLN A 65 -22.28 3.72 8.38
C GLN A 65 -22.66 3.18 6.97
N PRO A 66 -23.41 3.92 6.12
CA PRO A 66 -23.79 3.43 4.79
C PRO A 66 -22.63 3.23 3.81
N HIS A 67 -21.45 3.78 4.10
CA HIS A 67 -20.25 3.70 3.26
C HIS A 67 -19.21 2.72 3.81
N ARG A 68 -19.48 2.07 4.95
CA ARG A 68 -18.61 1.03 5.49
C ARG A 68 -18.88 -0.28 4.73
N LEU A 69 -17.82 -0.90 4.26
CA LEU A 69 -17.90 -2.20 3.56
C LEU A 69 -18.08 -3.38 4.53
N ALA A 70 -17.89 -3.16 5.83
CA ALA A 70 -18.12 -4.15 6.89
C ALA A 70 -19.27 -3.70 7.80
N GLU A 71 -20.33 -4.51 7.88
CA GLU A 71 -21.49 -4.24 8.75
C GLU A 71 -21.36 -4.87 10.16
N ARG A 72 -20.36 -5.73 10.40
CA ARG A 72 -20.21 -6.46 11.67
C ARG A 72 -18.75 -6.57 12.10
N GLY A 73 -18.41 -5.95 13.24
CA GLY A 73 -17.17 -6.18 14.00
C GLY A 73 -15.89 -5.65 13.35
N TRP A 74 -14.84 -5.51 14.18
CA TRP A 74 -13.44 -5.34 13.74
C TRP A 74 -12.94 -6.59 13.03
#